data_AF-A0A8S2X9V5-F1
#
_entry.id   AF-A0A8S2X9V5-F1
#
_cell.length_a   1.000
_cell.length_b   1.000
_cell.length_c   1.000
_cell.angle_alpha   90.00
_cell.angle_beta   90.00
_cell.angle_gamma   90.00
#
_symmetry.space_group_name_H-M   'P 1'
#
loop_
_entity.id
_entity.type
_entity.pdbx_description
1 polymer ?
#
loop_
_entity_poly.entity_id
_entity_poly.type
_entity_poly.pdbx_seq_one_letter_code
_entity_poly.pdbx_strand_id
1 'polypeptide(L)' 'DLPSGVVVVTKPHMYGHNSSALNVAFTPDAEKHESAIYFEPTTGTPIRGRTRIQMNVNALIDRIKYNK' A
#
# COMPACT_ATOMS: atom_id res chain seq x y z
N ASP A 1 -3.51 5.85 -14.30
CA ASP A 1 -3.54 7.10 -13.50
C ASP A 1 -4.42 6.96 -12.27
N LEU A 2 -4.04 7.59 -11.17
CA LEU A 2 -4.83 7.58 -9.92
C LEU A 2 -6.03 8.53 -10.04
N PRO A 3 -7.23 8.14 -9.59
CA PRO A 3 -8.41 8.99 -9.62
C PRO A 3 -8.20 10.29 -8.81
N SER A 4 -8.78 11.37 -9.31
CA SER A 4 -8.75 12.69 -8.67
C SER A 4 -9.49 12.70 -7.33
N GLY A 5 -8.91 13.33 -6.30
CA GLY A 5 -9.59 13.55 -5.02
C GLY A 5 -9.87 12.28 -4.22
N VAL A 6 -9.22 11.16 -4.58
CA VAL A 6 -9.38 9.86 -3.95
C VAL A 6 -8.03 9.40 -3.42
N VAL A 7 -8.03 8.86 -2.20
CA VAL A 7 -6.89 8.14 -1.64
C VAL A 7 -6.98 6.69 -2.07
N VAL A 8 -5.97 6.19 -2.77
CA VAL A 8 -5.89 4.79 -3.19
C VAL A 8 -4.97 4.03 -2.24
N VAL A 9 -5.52 3.02 -1.58
CA VAL A 9 -4.78 2.14 -0.66
C VAL A 9 -4.22 0.95 -1.44
N THR A 10 -2.91 0.72 -1.29
CA THR A 10 -2.20 -0.43 -1.87
C THR A 10 -1.32 -1.08 -0.82
N LYS A 11 -0.71 -2.24 -1.15
CA LYS A 11 0.45 -2.73 -0.37
C LYS A 11 1.67 -1.86 -0.64
N PRO A 12 2.63 -1.75 0.30
CA PRO A 12 3.82 -0.94 0.12
C PRO A 12 4.60 -1.30 -1.15
N HIS A 13 5.18 -0.28 -1.78
CA HIS A 13 5.93 -0.39 -3.04
C HIS A 13 5.15 -1.10 -4.15
N MET A 14 3.82 -0.97 -4.16
CA MET A 14 2.91 -1.64 -5.09
C MET A 14 3.07 -3.18 -5.11
N TYR A 15 3.49 -3.78 -3.98
CA TYR A 15 3.69 -5.22 -3.88
C TYR A 15 2.41 -6.00 -4.25
N GLY A 16 2.53 -6.92 -5.21
CA GLY A 16 1.42 -7.71 -5.74
C GLY A 16 0.54 -7.02 -6.80
N HIS A 17 0.88 -5.80 -7.23
CA HIS A 17 0.23 -5.15 -8.38
C HIS A 17 0.94 -5.45 -9.70
N ASN A 18 0.25 -5.18 -10.82
CA ASN A 18 0.79 -5.31 -12.17
C ASN A 18 2.05 -4.44 -12.38
N SER A 19 3.01 -4.91 -13.18
CA SER A 19 4.27 -4.24 -13.49
C SER A 19 4.09 -2.86 -14.12
N SER A 20 2.96 -2.58 -14.76
CA SER A 20 2.63 -1.23 -15.26
C SER A 20 2.46 -0.18 -14.16
N ALA A 21 2.28 -0.59 -12.90
CA ALA A 21 2.26 0.29 -11.73
C ALA A 21 3.63 0.42 -11.04
N LEU A 22 4.64 -0.35 -11.48
CA LEU A 22 5.98 -0.31 -10.94
C LEU A 22 6.80 0.73 -11.71
N ASN A 23 7.39 1.66 -10.98
CA ASN A 23 8.46 2.52 -11.47
C ASN A 23 9.79 2.09 -10.83
N VAL A 24 10.91 2.64 -11.30
CA VAL A 24 12.25 2.34 -10.77
C VAL A 24 12.45 2.69 -9.29
N ALA A 25 11.53 3.45 -8.68
CA ALA A 25 11.58 3.81 -7.27
C ALA A 25 10.87 2.79 -6.36
N PHE A 26 10.08 1.85 -6.92
CA PHE A 26 9.42 0.81 -6.15
C PHE A 26 10.22 -0.50 -6.17
N THR A 27 10.56 -1.00 -4.99
CA THR A 27 11.26 -2.27 -4.76
C THR A 27 10.35 -3.24 -4.00
N PRO A 28 9.29 -3.77 -4.64
CA PRO A 28 8.36 -4.71 -4.00
C PRO A 28 9.11 -5.95 -3.50
N ASP A 29 8.76 -6.39 -2.30
CA ASP A 29 9.49 -7.41 -1.53
C ASP A 29 8.49 -8.09 -0.60
N ALA A 30 8.41 -9.41 -0.63
CA ALA A 30 7.40 -10.14 0.11
C ALA A 30 7.60 -10.03 1.63
N GLU A 31 8.83 -10.19 2.10
CA GLU A 31 9.15 -10.15 3.52
C GLU A 31 8.87 -8.77 4.13
N LYS A 32 9.12 -7.70 3.37
CA LYS A 32 8.97 -6.31 3.80
C LYS A 32 7.60 -5.71 3.55
N HIS A 33 6.84 -6.20 2.57
CA HIS A 33 5.62 -5.52 2.09
C HIS A 33 4.36 -6.37 2.17
N GLU A 34 4.46 -7.64 2.53
CA GLU A 34 3.29 -8.47 2.81
C GLU A 34 2.68 -8.12 4.19
N SER A 35 1.35 -8.11 4.25
CA SER A 35 0.57 -8.09 5.49
C SER A 35 0.18 -9.51 5.85
N ALA A 36 0.35 -9.90 7.12
CA ALA A 36 0.06 -11.24 7.61
C ALA A 36 -0.42 -11.17 9.06
N ILE A 37 -1.36 -12.06 9.40
CA ILE A 37 -1.79 -12.30 10.78
C ILE A 37 -1.60 -13.79 11.05
N TYR A 38 -0.90 -14.10 12.12
CA TYR A 38 -0.65 -15.45 12.61
C TYR A 38 -1.60 -15.70 13.78
N PHE A 39 -2.28 -16.84 13.73
CA PHE A 39 -3.26 -17.26 14.72
C PHE A 39 -2.78 -18.51 15.43
N GLU A 40 -3.10 -18.63 16.72
CA GLU A 40 -3.01 -19.91 17.42
C GLU A 40 -4.05 -20.85 16.81
N PRO A 41 -3.66 -22.06 16.33
CA PRO A 41 -4.55 -22.90 15.52
C PRO A 41 -5.84 -23.36 16.20
N THR A 42 -5.85 -23.51 17.53
CA THR A 42 -6.98 -24.10 18.27
C THR A 42 -8.05 -23.07 18.61
N THR A 43 -7.63 -21.92 19.12
CA THR A 43 -8.49 -20.84 19.64
C THR A 43 -8.77 -19.77 18.61
N GLY A 44 -7.98 -19.70 17.53
CA GLY A 44 -8.03 -18.60 16.58
C GLY A 44 -7.56 -17.28 17.18
N THR A 45 -6.86 -17.30 18.32
CA THR A 45 -6.34 -16.09 18.96
C THR A 45 -5.18 -15.53 18.12
N PRO A 46 -5.20 -14.24 17.73
CA PRO A 46 -4.07 -13.65 16.99
C PRO A 46 -2.84 -13.59 17.90
N ILE A 47 -1.75 -14.22 17.47
CA ILE A 47 -0.48 -14.27 18.22
C ILE A 47 0.56 -13.30 17.66
N ARG A 48 0.43 -12.91 16.38
CA ARG A 48 1.29 -11.92 15.75
C ARG A 48 0.58 -11.31 14.53
N GLY A 49 0.63 -10.00 14.39
CA GLY A 49 0.10 -9.30 13.22
C GLY A 49 1.12 -8.34 12.64
N ARG A 50 1.18 -8.27 11.31
CA ARG A 50 1.76 -7.16 10.56
C ARG A 50 0.75 -6.68 9.53
N THR A 51 0.29 -5.44 9.68
CA THR A 51 -0.54 -4.78 8.68
C THR A 51 0.28 -3.66 8.08
N ARG A 52 0.44 -3.70 6.75
CA ARG A 52 1.27 -2.77 6.00
C ARG A 52 0.48 -2.25 4.81
N ILE A 53 0.29 -0.94 4.78
CA ILE A 53 -0.46 -0.25 3.73
C ILE A 53 0.36 0.92 3.19
N GLN A 54 0.08 1.31 1.96
CA GLN A 54 0.55 2.53 1.32
C GLN A 54 -0.66 3.32 0.85
N MET A 55 -0.62 4.62 1.07
CA MET A 55 -1.64 5.56 0.61
C MET A 55 -1.08 6.35 -0.56
N ASN A 56 -1.81 6.38 -1.67
CA ASN A 56 -1.41 7.06 -2.89
C ASN A 56 -2.45 8.13 -3.23
N VAL A 57 -1.97 9.30 -3.64
CA VAL A 57 -2.79 10.44 -4.07
C VAL A 57 -2.32 10.95 -5.41
N ASN A 58 -3.23 11.52 -6.20
CA ASN A 58 -2.88 12.16 -7.45
C ASN A 58 -2.27 13.55 -7.20
N ALA A 59 -0.93 13.62 -7.24
CA ALA A 59 -0.17 14.83 -6.93
C ALA A 59 -0.37 16.00 -7.92
N LEU A 60 -0.87 15.76 -9.14
CA LEU A 60 -1.14 16.84 -10.10
C LEU A 60 -2.26 17.77 -9.61
N ILE A 61 -3.17 17.26 -8.77
CA ILE A 61 -4.32 18.00 -8.28
C ILE A 61 -4.03 18.67 -6.93
N ASP A 62 -3.18 18.06 -6.09
CA ASP A 62 -2.76 18.65 -4.82
C ASP A 62 -1.86 19.89 -5.00
N ARG A 63 -1.05 19.96 -6.07
CA ARG A 63 -0.24 21.17 -6.34
C ARG A 63 -1.07 22.42 -6.61
N ILE A 64 -2.28 22.29 -7.17
CA ILE A 64 -3.14 23.44 -7.51
C ILE A 64 -3.92 23.95 -6.28
N LYS A 65 -4.12 23.11 -5.25
CA LYS A 65 -4.80 23.52 -4.01
C LYS A 65 -3.91 24.22 -2.98
N TYR A 66 -2.58 24.06 -3.06
CA TYR A 66 -1.64 24.62 -2.08
C TYR A 66 -1.15 26.06 -2.41
N ASN A 67 -1.48 26.59 -3.60
CA ASN A 67 -1.12 27.97 -4.01
C ASN A 67 -2.31 28.95 -3.91
N LYS A 68 -3.20 28.77 -2.92
CA LYS A 68 -4.23 29.76 -2.55
C LYS A 68 -3.96 30.33 -1.18
#